data_AF-A0A1T4SQ27-F1
#
_entry.id   AF-A0A1T4SQ27-F1
#
_cell.length_a   1.000
_cell.length_b   1.000
_cell.length_c   1.000
_cell.angle_alpha   90.00
_cell.angle_beta   90.00
_cell.angle_gamma   90.00
#
_symmetry.space_group_name_H-M   'P 1'
#
loop_
_entity.id
_entity.type
_entity.pdbx_description
1 polymer ?
#
loop_
_entity_poly.entity_id
_entity_poly.type
_entity_poly.pdbx_seq_one_letter_code
_entity_poly.pdbx_strand_id
1 'polypeptide(L)'
;MQENYTYSRGFRIFVFCLMAPFAVIPLMALLAIIIEGIKSPMESFIAFVSIVPCTILTLYGINEMLSVVTSDGDGIRYKSFLYKRELLWEEIRGYRWKEGTLILMPAFKGKKKVRVSGQRHNYHKIGDWIMARYPDLSDKVTDAVRLAAYQADPDYPHKIRMAKYTARGFNFAAFALMVACFPFSHSLPFTTVLCWAPLLLIALLAAIPMALEYHKGWLIVSENKREGTLPAVLLTVLFAAVGLFSFGTPFYNLRLQTLWIGVLGAAVLFTLLVMFASRRMKITIGNKIWGVVCFLIFFIPAAFGSIVYLNTFFDRSTPQFFETTVSHKWISNGRSVSHYLVVMPWGPEKSGRSIAVGKRKYDAAAINDTIRMELRQGALGLPWYRPLMPAHY
;
A
#
# COMPACT_ATOMS: atom_id res chain seq x y z
N MET A 1 -35.67 -26.76 13.57
CA MET A 1 -34.79 -27.49 12.63
C MET A 1 -33.51 -26.68 12.48
N GLN A 2 -32.35 -27.28 12.69
CA GLN A 2 -31.06 -26.58 12.58
C GLN A 2 -30.68 -26.47 11.11
N GLU A 3 -30.48 -25.24 10.61
CA GLU A 3 -30.02 -24.99 9.24
C GLU A 3 -28.56 -24.51 9.23
N ASN A 4 -27.79 -25.01 8.26
CA ASN A 4 -26.36 -24.71 8.10
C ASN A 4 -26.11 -23.94 6.78
N TYR A 5 -25.58 -22.73 6.88
CA TYR A 5 -25.18 -21.89 5.76
C TYR A 5 -23.67 -21.94 5.60
N THR A 6 -23.22 -22.70 4.59
CA THR A 6 -21.79 -22.86 4.25
C THR A 6 -21.54 -22.42 2.82
N TYR A 7 -20.28 -22.08 2.49
CA TYR A 7 -19.91 -21.81 1.11
C TYR A 7 -20.11 -23.05 0.23
N SER A 8 -20.49 -22.88 -1.04
CA SER A 8 -20.59 -24.00 -1.97
C SER A 8 -19.23 -24.69 -2.14
N ARG A 9 -19.21 -26.00 -2.43
CA ARG A 9 -17.96 -26.74 -2.63
C ARG A 9 -17.13 -26.12 -3.75
N GLY A 10 -17.76 -25.79 -4.88
CA GLY A 10 -17.10 -25.13 -6.02
C GLY A 10 -16.47 -23.79 -5.65
N PHE A 11 -17.17 -22.93 -4.90
CA PHE A 11 -16.61 -21.64 -4.47
C PHE A 11 -15.42 -21.81 -3.52
N ARG A 12 -15.49 -22.77 -2.58
CA ARG A 12 -14.34 -23.07 -1.70
C ARG A 12 -13.12 -23.51 -2.49
N ILE A 13 -13.30 -24.43 -3.46
CA ILE A 13 -12.22 -24.89 -4.33
C ILE A 13 -11.63 -23.72 -5.11
N PHE A 14 -12.47 -22.89 -5.73
CA PHE A 14 -12.03 -21.70 -6.46
C PHE A 14 -11.19 -20.75 -5.59
N VAL A 15 -11.67 -20.40 -4.40
CA VAL A 15 -10.93 -19.51 -3.47
C VAL A 15 -9.64 -20.16 -3.00
N PHE A 16 -9.63 -21.46 -2.70
CA PHE A 16 -8.38 -22.16 -2.33
C PHE A 16 -7.36 -22.18 -3.47
N CYS A 17 -7.79 -22.40 -4.72
CA CYS A 17 -6.91 -22.30 -5.88
C CYS A 17 -6.34 -20.88 -6.04
N LEU A 18 -7.17 -19.84 -5.85
CA LEU A 18 -6.75 -18.45 -5.91
C LEU A 18 -5.75 -18.09 -4.78
N MET A 19 -5.93 -18.68 -3.60
CA MET A 19 -5.09 -18.44 -2.42
C MET A 19 -3.81 -19.27 -2.40
N ALA A 20 -3.75 -20.38 -3.15
CA ALA A 20 -2.61 -21.30 -3.15
C ALA A 20 -1.26 -20.61 -3.42
N PRO A 21 -1.12 -19.68 -4.38
CA PRO A 21 0.15 -18.96 -4.58
C PRO A 21 0.57 -18.17 -3.34
N PHE A 22 -0.37 -17.55 -2.63
CA PHE A 22 -0.10 -16.79 -1.41
C PHE A 22 0.27 -17.70 -0.23
N ALA A 23 -0.20 -18.94 -0.20
CA ALA A 23 0.20 -19.93 0.80
C ALA A 23 1.61 -20.49 0.52
N VAL A 24 1.99 -20.61 -0.75
CA VAL A 24 3.31 -21.12 -1.17
C VAL A 24 4.42 -20.10 -0.94
N ILE A 25 4.17 -18.79 -1.14
CA ILE A 25 5.16 -17.73 -0.93
C ILE A 25 5.86 -17.80 0.44
N PRO A 26 5.16 -17.84 1.59
CA PRO A 26 5.82 -17.87 2.89
C PRO A 26 6.59 -19.17 3.11
N LEU A 27 6.12 -20.31 2.59
CA LEU A 27 6.83 -21.59 2.67
C LEU A 27 8.14 -21.53 1.86
N MET A 28 8.09 -21.01 0.64
CA MET A 28 9.26 -20.85 -0.22
C MET A 28 10.25 -19.82 0.34
N ALA A 29 9.76 -18.73 0.90
CA ALA A 29 10.61 -17.72 1.55
C ALA A 29 11.30 -18.29 2.80
N LEU A 30 10.58 -19.07 3.62
CA LEU A 30 11.16 -19.76 4.78
C LEU A 30 12.19 -20.81 4.35
N LEU A 31 11.90 -21.58 3.30
CA LEU A 31 12.84 -22.56 2.74
C LEU A 31 14.11 -21.87 2.21
N ALA A 32 13.97 -20.76 1.49
CA ALA A 32 15.10 -19.97 1.00
C ALA A 32 15.96 -19.43 2.15
N ILE A 33 15.32 -18.93 3.23
CA ILE A 33 16.04 -18.51 4.44
C ILE A 33 16.81 -19.67 5.08
N ILE A 34 16.22 -20.87 5.14
CA ILE A 34 16.85 -22.05 5.73
C ILE A 34 18.06 -22.50 4.89
N ILE A 35 17.93 -22.50 3.55
CA ILE A 35 18.97 -22.98 2.64
C ILE A 35 20.11 -21.97 2.51
N GLU A 36 19.79 -20.69 2.27
CA GLU A 36 20.81 -19.69 1.94
C GLU A 36 21.30 -18.88 3.14
N GLY A 37 20.59 -18.96 4.26
CA GLY A 37 20.78 -18.04 5.37
C GLY A 37 20.33 -16.61 5.04
N ILE A 38 20.27 -15.76 6.06
CA ILE A 38 20.02 -14.34 5.90
C ILE A 38 21.38 -13.65 5.73
N LYS A 39 21.65 -13.07 4.55
CA LYS A 39 22.94 -12.44 4.24
C LYS A 39 22.94 -10.94 4.52
N SER A 40 21.77 -10.31 4.54
CA SER A 40 21.66 -8.88 4.84
C SER A 40 20.39 -8.49 5.61
N PRO A 41 20.41 -7.38 6.38
CA PRO A 41 19.20 -6.84 7.02
C PRO A 41 18.08 -6.52 6.03
N MET A 42 18.43 -6.17 4.79
CA MET A 42 17.47 -5.89 3.72
C MET A 42 16.72 -7.18 3.30
N GLU A 43 17.42 -8.31 3.20
CA GLU A 43 16.80 -9.61 2.93
C GLU A 43 15.84 -10.02 4.06
N SER A 44 16.22 -9.81 5.33
CA SER A 44 15.32 -10.03 6.47
C SER A 44 14.03 -9.22 6.35
N PHE A 45 14.16 -7.95 5.98
CA PHE A 45 13.02 -7.06 5.85
C PHE A 45 12.10 -7.48 4.69
N ILE A 46 12.68 -7.79 3.52
CA ILE A 46 11.93 -8.27 2.35
C ILE A 46 11.21 -9.59 2.68
N ALA A 47 11.90 -10.52 3.34
CA ALA A 47 11.30 -11.77 3.76
C ALA A 47 10.16 -11.55 4.74
N PHE A 48 10.34 -10.69 5.75
CA PHE A 48 9.29 -10.36 6.71
C PHE A 48 8.06 -9.73 6.04
N VAL A 49 8.27 -8.74 5.17
CA VAL A 49 7.19 -8.05 4.44
C VAL A 49 6.50 -8.97 3.45
N SER A 50 7.16 -10.02 2.96
CA SER A 50 6.54 -11.01 2.07
C SER A 50 5.78 -12.09 2.86
N ILE A 51 6.39 -12.63 3.92
CA ILE A 51 5.87 -13.76 4.70
C ILE A 51 4.63 -13.35 5.51
N VAL A 52 4.71 -12.23 6.25
CA VAL A 52 3.68 -11.88 7.23
C VAL A 52 2.33 -11.58 6.57
N PRO A 53 2.23 -10.70 5.55
CA PRO A 53 0.95 -10.40 4.90
C PRO A 53 0.39 -11.61 4.16
N CYS A 54 1.23 -12.39 3.47
CA CYS A 54 0.78 -13.58 2.75
C CYS A 54 0.24 -14.65 3.70
N THR A 55 0.91 -14.85 4.85
CA THR A 55 0.44 -15.77 5.90
C THR A 55 -0.88 -15.29 6.51
N ILE A 56 -0.99 -14.01 6.86
CA ILE A 56 -2.23 -13.43 7.41
C ILE A 56 -3.39 -13.57 6.42
N LEU A 57 -3.15 -13.25 5.15
CA LEU A 57 -4.16 -13.37 4.09
C LEU A 57 -4.60 -14.83 3.91
N THR A 58 -3.63 -15.76 3.90
CA THR A 58 -3.87 -17.19 3.77
C THR A 58 -4.72 -17.73 4.93
N LEU A 59 -4.30 -17.44 6.17
CA LEU A 59 -5.03 -17.85 7.37
C LEU A 59 -6.43 -17.24 7.43
N TYR A 60 -6.56 -15.96 7.08
CA TYR A 60 -7.86 -15.29 7.08
C TYR A 60 -8.82 -15.92 6.07
N GLY A 61 -8.38 -16.17 4.84
CA GLY A 61 -9.24 -16.77 3.82
C GLY A 61 -9.56 -18.24 4.09
N ILE A 62 -8.61 -19.04 4.62
CA ILE A 62 -8.92 -20.40 5.11
C ILE A 62 -9.97 -20.35 6.22
N ASN A 63 -9.77 -19.49 7.22
CA ASN A 63 -10.70 -19.34 8.33
C ASN A 63 -12.09 -18.93 7.86
N GLU A 64 -12.19 -18.01 6.88
CA GLU A 64 -13.47 -17.60 6.31
C GLU A 64 -14.11 -18.74 5.49
N MET A 65 -13.37 -19.43 4.63
CA MET A 65 -13.92 -20.53 3.80
C MET A 65 -14.39 -21.74 4.61
N LEU A 66 -13.77 -22.00 5.76
CA LEU A 66 -14.16 -23.07 6.69
C LEU A 66 -15.23 -22.64 7.70
N SER A 67 -15.59 -21.36 7.74
CA SER A 67 -16.57 -20.88 8.70
C SER A 67 -17.99 -21.36 8.36
N VAL A 68 -18.74 -21.71 9.39
CA VAL A 68 -20.13 -22.19 9.30
C VAL A 68 -21.03 -21.21 10.04
N VAL A 69 -22.12 -20.83 9.40
CA VAL A 69 -23.21 -20.10 10.07
C VAL A 69 -24.32 -21.10 10.29
N THR A 70 -24.77 -21.25 11.53
CA THR A 70 -25.90 -22.13 11.88
C THR A 70 -27.02 -21.30 12.46
N SER A 71 -28.25 -21.58 12.04
CA SER A 71 -29.48 -20.99 12.59
C SER A 71 -30.28 -22.10 13.26
N ASP A 72 -30.72 -21.86 14.50
CA ASP A 72 -31.58 -22.77 15.25
C ASP A 72 -32.79 -22.04 15.85
N GLY A 73 -33.48 -22.69 16.79
CA GLY A 73 -34.66 -22.11 17.45
C GLY A 73 -34.35 -20.89 18.31
N ASP A 74 -33.10 -20.75 18.78
CA ASP A 74 -32.72 -19.78 19.80
C ASP A 74 -31.94 -18.61 19.21
N GLY A 75 -31.17 -18.85 18.16
CA GLY A 75 -30.37 -17.80 17.53
C GLY A 75 -29.60 -18.20 16.29
N ILE A 76 -28.68 -17.32 15.94
CA ILE A 76 -27.69 -17.52 14.88
C ILE A 76 -26.29 -17.58 15.47
N ARG A 77 -25.55 -18.60 15.08
CA ARG A 77 -24.16 -18.83 15.50
C ARG A 77 -23.25 -18.78 14.28
N TYR A 78 -22.21 -17.97 14.36
CA TYR A 78 -21.09 -17.98 13.42
C TYR A 78 -19.92 -18.69 14.09
N LYS A 79 -19.52 -19.84 13.55
CA LYS A 79 -18.40 -20.63 14.02
C LYS A 79 -17.30 -20.58 12.96
N SER A 80 -16.15 -20.02 13.33
CA SER A 80 -14.91 -20.13 12.56
C SER A 80 -13.83 -20.80 13.41
N PHE A 81 -12.67 -21.07 12.81
CA PHE A 81 -11.53 -21.63 13.54
C PHE A 81 -10.98 -20.64 14.58
N LEU A 82 -10.93 -19.36 14.23
CA LEU A 82 -10.33 -18.31 15.07
C LEU A 82 -11.29 -17.74 16.12
N TYR A 83 -12.60 -17.78 15.87
CA TYR A 83 -13.57 -17.21 16.79
C TYR A 83 -14.97 -17.79 16.61
N LYS A 84 -15.75 -17.74 17.69
CA LYS A 84 -17.17 -18.05 17.72
C LYS A 84 -17.95 -16.78 18.04
N ARG A 85 -19.11 -16.60 17.41
CA ARG A 85 -20.07 -15.55 17.72
C ARG A 85 -21.45 -16.17 17.76
N GLU A 86 -22.25 -15.68 18.67
CA GLU A 86 -23.62 -16.09 18.86
C GLU A 86 -24.46 -14.86 19.10
N LEU A 87 -25.64 -14.85 18.51
CA LEU A 87 -26.62 -13.82 18.67
C LEU A 87 -27.99 -14.50 18.75
N LEU A 88 -28.62 -14.41 19.93
CA LEU A 88 -29.98 -14.93 20.11
C LEU A 88 -30.97 -14.07 19.32
N TRP A 89 -32.11 -14.63 18.94
CA TRP A 89 -33.12 -13.91 18.16
C TRP A 89 -33.59 -12.63 18.85
N GLU A 90 -33.84 -12.72 20.16
CA GLU A 90 -34.23 -11.58 21.00
C GLU A 90 -33.12 -10.51 21.13
N GLU A 91 -31.86 -10.89 20.90
CA GLU A 91 -30.72 -9.97 20.93
C GLU A 91 -30.52 -9.23 19.60
N ILE A 92 -31.30 -9.52 18.55
CA ILE A 92 -31.19 -8.87 17.25
C ILE A 92 -32.05 -7.62 17.22
N ARG A 93 -31.42 -6.46 17.08
CA ARG A 93 -32.12 -5.17 16.90
C ARG A 93 -32.68 -5.00 15.49
N GLY A 94 -31.96 -5.52 14.51
CA GLY A 94 -32.21 -5.30 13.10
C GLY A 94 -31.07 -5.82 12.24
N TYR A 95 -31.20 -5.69 10.92
CA TYR A 95 -30.18 -6.12 9.98
C TYR A 95 -29.69 -4.95 9.11
N ARG A 96 -28.55 -5.15 8.45
CA ARG A 96 -28.05 -4.25 7.42
C ARG A 96 -27.56 -5.04 6.21
N TRP A 97 -28.00 -4.64 5.02
CA TRP A 97 -27.44 -5.08 3.76
C TRP A 97 -26.26 -4.21 3.37
N LYS A 98 -25.11 -4.83 3.10
CA LYS A 98 -23.97 -4.12 2.51
C LYS A 98 -23.21 -5.05 1.57
N GLU A 99 -23.10 -4.67 0.29
CA GLU A 99 -22.26 -5.36 -0.70
C GLU A 99 -22.54 -6.88 -0.75
N GLY A 100 -23.82 -7.27 -0.74
CA GLY A 100 -24.22 -8.68 -0.76
C GLY A 100 -23.92 -9.43 0.54
N THR A 101 -23.71 -8.74 1.66
CA THR A 101 -23.54 -9.34 2.99
C THR A 101 -24.64 -8.86 3.93
N LEU A 102 -25.31 -9.81 4.58
CA LEU A 102 -26.27 -9.57 5.65
C LEU A 102 -25.53 -9.39 6.97
N ILE A 103 -25.71 -8.24 7.61
CA ILE A 103 -25.07 -7.88 8.87
C ILE A 103 -26.14 -7.77 9.95
N LEU A 104 -26.11 -8.67 10.92
CA LEU A 104 -27.05 -8.66 12.04
C LEU A 104 -26.50 -7.80 13.17
N MET A 105 -27.31 -6.84 13.60
CA MET A 105 -26.94 -5.83 14.59
C MET A 105 -27.48 -6.21 15.97
N PRO A 106 -26.62 -6.33 16.99
CA PRO A 106 -27.08 -6.64 18.34
C PRO A 106 -27.83 -5.46 18.96
N ALA A 107 -28.82 -5.76 19.81
CA ALA A 107 -29.56 -4.79 20.61
C ALA A 107 -28.72 -4.25 21.78
N PHE A 108 -27.91 -5.11 22.40
CA PHE A 108 -27.14 -4.78 23.60
C PHE A 108 -25.69 -4.37 23.31
N LYS A 109 -25.17 -3.40 24.07
CA LYS A 109 -23.76 -3.02 24.04
C LYS A 109 -22.91 -4.18 24.56
N GLY A 110 -21.86 -4.55 23.82
CA GLY A 110 -20.91 -5.62 24.21
C GLY A 110 -20.98 -6.86 23.32
N LYS A 111 -22.12 -7.14 22.70
CA LYS A 111 -22.24 -8.22 21.71
C LYS A 111 -21.64 -7.79 20.36
N LYS A 112 -21.02 -8.73 19.65
CA LYS A 112 -20.41 -8.48 18.34
C LYS A 112 -21.40 -8.81 17.23
N LYS A 113 -21.45 -7.97 16.19
CA LYS A 113 -22.24 -8.23 14.98
C LYS A 113 -21.87 -9.56 14.31
N VAL A 114 -22.89 -10.24 13.79
CA VAL A 114 -22.76 -11.45 12.96
C VAL A 114 -22.88 -11.03 11.50
N ARG A 115 -22.00 -11.55 10.64
CA ARG A 115 -22.03 -11.28 9.20
C ARG A 115 -22.26 -12.59 8.46
N VAL A 116 -23.19 -12.57 7.52
CA VAL A 116 -23.52 -13.69 6.66
C VAL A 116 -23.28 -13.24 5.23
N SER A 117 -22.29 -13.84 4.58
CA SER A 117 -21.95 -13.55 3.18
C SER A 117 -23.02 -14.12 2.24
N GLY A 118 -23.38 -13.35 1.22
CA GLY A 118 -24.33 -13.75 0.17
C GLY A 118 -23.90 -14.91 -0.70
N GLN A 119 -22.60 -15.25 -0.66
CA GLN A 119 -22.03 -16.38 -1.40
C GLN A 119 -22.23 -17.74 -0.70
N ARG A 120 -22.96 -17.75 0.44
CA ARG A 120 -23.28 -19.00 1.16
C ARG A 120 -24.48 -19.71 0.53
N HIS A 121 -24.44 -21.02 0.57
CA HIS A 121 -25.57 -21.86 0.20
C HIS A 121 -26.77 -21.57 1.11
N ASN A 122 -27.98 -21.55 0.54
CA ASN A 122 -29.24 -21.17 1.20
C ASN A 122 -29.26 -19.76 1.80
N TYR A 123 -28.39 -18.85 1.36
CA TYR A 123 -28.36 -17.49 1.86
C TYR A 123 -29.70 -16.75 1.69
N HIS A 124 -30.41 -16.98 0.60
CA HIS A 124 -31.73 -16.38 0.35
C HIS A 124 -32.72 -16.74 1.47
N LYS A 125 -32.76 -18.01 1.92
CA LYS A 125 -33.68 -18.45 2.99
C LYS A 125 -33.49 -17.67 4.29
N ILE A 126 -32.26 -17.53 4.74
CA ILE A 126 -31.96 -16.75 5.96
C ILE A 126 -32.16 -15.25 5.73
N GLY A 127 -31.84 -14.76 4.54
CA GLY A 127 -32.11 -13.38 4.14
C GLY A 127 -33.60 -13.07 4.28
N ASP A 128 -34.46 -13.81 3.59
CA ASP A 128 -35.91 -13.62 3.56
C ASP A 128 -36.52 -13.75 4.95
N TRP A 129 -36.07 -14.74 5.73
CA TRP A 129 -36.52 -14.93 7.11
C TRP A 129 -36.15 -13.76 8.02
N ILE A 130 -34.93 -13.23 7.90
CA ILE A 130 -34.49 -12.07 8.69
C ILE A 130 -35.26 -10.82 8.25
N MET A 131 -35.43 -10.62 6.94
CA MET A 131 -36.16 -9.48 6.38
C MET A 131 -37.63 -9.45 6.82
N ALA A 132 -38.26 -10.62 6.97
CA ALA A 132 -39.64 -10.71 7.44
C ALA A 132 -39.82 -10.38 8.94
N ARG A 133 -38.76 -10.49 9.76
CA ARG A 133 -38.87 -10.41 11.24
C ARG A 133 -38.22 -9.19 11.85
N TYR A 134 -37.19 -8.67 11.22
CA TYR A 134 -36.38 -7.59 11.79
C TYR A 134 -36.40 -6.37 10.88
N PRO A 135 -36.36 -5.16 11.46
CA PRO A 135 -36.33 -3.95 10.65
C PRO A 135 -34.99 -3.81 9.92
N ASP A 136 -35.06 -3.34 8.67
CA ASP A 136 -33.88 -2.91 7.93
C ASP A 136 -33.28 -1.64 8.56
N LEU A 137 -32.02 -1.72 8.97
CA LEU A 137 -31.22 -0.63 9.53
C LEU A 137 -30.21 -0.08 8.51
N SER A 138 -30.22 -0.56 7.26
CA SER A 138 -29.38 -0.07 6.15
C SER A 138 -29.78 1.32 5.75
N ASP A 139 -31.08 1.51 5.51
CA ASP A 139 -31.64 2.76 5.03
C ASP A 139 -31.87 3.70 6.20
N LYS A 140 -32.45 3.24 7.31
CA LYS A 140 -32.78 4.11 8.44
C LYS A 140 -31.58 4.80 9.10
N VAL A 141 -30.40 4.18 9.17
CA VAL A 141 -29.23 4.82 9.78
C VAL A 141 -28.47 5.68 8.78
N THR A 142 -28.32 5.22 7.53
CA THR A 142 -27.59 5.98 6.50
C THR A 142 -28.41 7.16 6.04
N ASP A 143 -29.72 6.98 5.86
CA ASP A 143 -30.64 8.03 5.49
C ASP A 143 -31.00 8.92 6.66
N ALA A 144 -31.12 8.46 7.92
CA ALA A 144 -31.24 9.40 9.04
C ALA A 144 -29.98 10.25 9.21
N VAL A 145 -28.78 9.69 8.99
CA VAL A 145 -27.53 10.48 9.01
C VAL A 145 -27.46 11.44 7.82
N ARG A 146 -27.84 11.01 6.61
CA ARG A 146 -27.91 11.87 5.42
C ARG A 146 -28.98 12.94 5.54
N LEU A 147 -30.15 12.60 6.09
CA LEU A 147 -31.29 13.50 6.29
C LEU A 147 -30.97 14.50 7.40
N ALA A 148 -30.38 14.06 8.51
CA ALA A 148 -29.86 14.96 9.54
C ALA A 148 -28.75 15.88 8.99
N ALA A 149 -27.88 15.36 8.12
CA ALA A 149 -26.86 16.17 7.46
C ALA A 149 -27.45 17.14 6.42
N TYR A 150 -28.50 16.74 5.69
CA TYR A 150 -29.25 17.57 4.75
C TYR A 150 -30.04 18.66 5.47
N GLN A 151 -30.66 18.32 6.59
CA GLN A 151 -31.36 19.28 7.47
C GLN A 151 -30.38 20.27 8.11
N ALA A 152 -29.16 19.83 8.43
CA ALA A 152 -28.11 20.70 8.96
C ALA A 152 -27.43 21.56 7.88
N ASP A 153 -27.35 21.08 6.63
CA ASP A 153 -26.69 21.73 5.51
C ASP A 153 -27.40 21.37 4.19
N PRO A 154 -28.27 22.24 3.64
CA PRO A 154 -29.00 21.99 2.39
C PRO A 154 -28.09 21.70 1.19
N ASP A 155 -26.84 22.20 1.21
CA ASP A 155 -25.85 21.97 0.15
C ASP A 155 -25.11 20.62 0.27
N TYR A 156 -25.47 19.80 1.26
CA TYR A 156 -24.88 18.49 1.53
C TYR A 156 -24.66 17.62 0.27
N PRO A 157 -25.66 17.43 -0.63
CA PRO A 157 -25.49 16.56 -1.79
C PRO A 157 -24.45 17.10 -2.77
N HIS A 158 -24.39 18.42 -2.92
CA HIS A 158 -23.43 19.09 -3.80
C HIS A 158 -22.00 18.98 -3.24
N LYS A 159 -21.80 19.26 -1.95
CA LYS A 159 -20.49 19.19 -1.28
C LYS A 159 -19.89 17.79 -1.34
N ILE A 160 -20.69 16.75 -1.10
CA ILE A 160 -20.24 15.35 -1.21
C ILE A 160 -19.95 14.97 -2.65
N ARG A 161 -20.76 15.42 -3.61
CA ARG A 161 -20.51 15.15 -5.03
C ARG A 161 -19.17 15.75 -5.47
N MET A 162 -18.88 16.98 -5.07
CA MET A 162 -17.59 17.62 -5.31
C MET A 162 -16.43 16.86 -4.67
N ALA A 163 -16.55 16.48 -3.40
CA ALA A 163 -15.52 15.67 -2.72
C ALA A 163 -15.27 14.32 -3.43
N LYS A 164 -16.31 13.69 -3.98
CA LYS A 164 -16.18 12.45 -4.77
C LYS A 164 -15.44 12.66 -6.07
N TYR A 165 -15.71 13.75 -6.79
CA TYR A 165 -14.96 14.09 -8.00
C TYR A 165 -13.51 14.38 -7.69
N THR A 166 -13.23 15.15 -6.64
CA THR A 166 -11.86 15.40 -6.17
C THR A 166 -11.15 14.08 -5.87
N ALA A 167 -11.72 13.21 -5.04
CA ALA A 167 -11.08 11.93 -4.71
C ALA A 167 -10.82 11.05 -5.95
N ARG A 168 -11.79 10.95 -6.86
CA ARG A 168 -11.63 10.16 -8.10
C ARG A 168 -10.57 10.77 -9.02
N GLY A 169 -10.57 12.09 -9.16
CA GLY A 169 -9.57 12.82 -9.95
C GLY A 169 -8.16 12.61 -9.39
N PHE A 170 -7.97 12.78 -8.07
CA PHE A 170 -6.70 12.54 -7.40
C PHE A 170 -6.24 11.07 -7.55
N ASN A 171 -7.13 10.10 -7.28
CA ASN A 171 -6.79 8.68 -7.38
C ASN A 171 -6.43 8.28 -8.82
N PHE A 172 -7.18 8.76 -9.82
CA PHE A 172 -6.91 8.49 -11.23
C PHE A 172 -5.62 9.15 -11.69
N ALA A 173 -5.40 10.42 -11.35
CA ALA A 173 -4.18 11.16 -11.68
C ALA A 173 -2.95 10.49 -11.05
N ALA A 174 -3.01 10.12 -9.76
CA ALA A 174 -1.91 9.42 -9.09
C ALA A 174 -1.59 8.08 -9.76
N PHE A 175 -2.62 7.31 -10.12
CA PHE A 175 -2.44 6.04 -10.82
C PHE A 175 -1.80 6.24 -12.20
N ALA A 176 -2.31 7.17 -13.01
CA ALA A 176 -1.77 7.45 -14.34
C ALA A 176 -0.31 7.93 -14.26
N LEU A 177 0.01 8.82 -13.31
CA LEU A 177 1.37 9.29 -13.09
C LEU A 177 2.29 8.18 -12.56
N MET A 178 1.80 7.32 -11.66
CA MET A 178 2.55 6.15 -11.19
C MET A 178 2.91 5.22 -12.35
N VAL A 179 1.96 4.89 -13.22
CA VAL A 179 2.22 4.08 -14.42
C VAL A 179 3.21 4.78 -15.35
N ALA A 180 3.10 6.10 -15.50
CA ALA A 180 4.05 6.89 -16.29
C ALA A 180 5.48 6.88 -15.71
N CYS A 181 5.69 6.60 -14.42
CA CYS A 181 7.03 6.48 -13.83
C CYS A 181 7.73 5.14 -14.14
N PHE A 182 7.00 4.06 -14.46
CA PHE A 182 7.57 2.71 -14.60
C PHE A 182 8.52 2.50 -15.81
N PRO A 183 8.21 2.98 -17.03
CA PRO A 183 9.07 2.73 -18.20
C PRO A 183 10.45 3.38 -18.12
N PHE A 184 10.64 4.35 -17.22
CA PHE A 184 11.78 5.26 -17.23
C PHE A 184 12.82 4.97 -16.15
N SER A 185 12.55 4.03 -15.23
CA SER A 185 13.48 3.71 -14.14
C SER A 185 14.80 3.07 -14.61
N HIS A 186 14.88 2.60 -15.87
CA HIS A 186 16.01 1.77 -16.30
C HIS A 186 16.82 2.23 -17.52
N SER A 187 16.37 3.21 -18.34
CA SER A 187 16.96 3.28 -19.70
C SER A 187 16.95 4.59 -20.48
N LEU A 188 16.26 5.67 -20.06
CA LEU A 188 16.12 6.86 -20.93
C LEU A 188 16.78 8.13 -20.38
N PRO A 189 17.36 8.98 -21.26
CA PRO A 189 17.95 10.27 -20.86
C PRO A 189 16.88 11.22 -20.30
N PHE A 190 17.30 12.05 -19.34
CA PHE A 190 16.49 13.00 -18.55
C PHE A 190 15.77 14.12 -19.36
N THR A 191 15.75 14.05 -20.69
CA THR A 191 15.32 15.15 -21.56
C THR A 191 13.86 15.05 -22.05
N THR A 192 13.12 14.01 -21.69
CA THR A 192 11.73 13.83 -22.14
C THR A 192 10.72 14.50 -21.21
N VAL A 193 9.59 14.97 -21.76
CA VAL A 193 8.45 15.56 -21.01
C VAL A 193 7.95 14.65 -19.87
N LEU A 194 8.18 13.34 -19.97
CA LEU A 194 7.77 12.35 -18.96
C LEU A 194 8.67 12.36 -17.71
N CYS A 195 9.82 13.03 -17.73
CA CYS A 195 10.64 13.24 -16.54
C CYS A 195 9.98 14.14 -15.50
N TRP A 196 8.90 14.85 -15.83
CA TRP A 196 8.13 15.67 -14.90
C TRP A 196 7.10 14.88 -14.07
N ALA A 197 6.82 13.61 -14.42
CA ALA A 197 5.82 12.80 -13.72
C ALA A 197 6.10 12.65 -12.20
N PRO A 198 7.34 12.40 -11.74
CA PRO A 198 7.64 12.40 -10.30
C PRO A 198 7.38 13.77 -9.65
N LEU A 199 7.69 14.89 -10.33
CA LEU A 199 7.39 16.21 -9.80
C LEU A 199 5.88 16.43 -9.63
N LEU A 200 5.08 15.97 -10.61
CA LEU A 200 3.62 16.03 -10.52
C LEU A 200 3.07 15.15 -9.39
N LEU A 201 3.67 13.99 -9.12
CA LEU A 201 3.31 13.17 -7.95
C LEU A 201 3.64 13.88 -6.63
N ILE A 202 4.79 14.56 -6.54
CA ILE A 202 5.15 15.37 -5.36
C ILE A 202 4.14 16.49 -5.16
N ALA A 203 3.78 17.20 -6.23
CA ALA A 203 2.77 18.25 -6.19
C ALA A 203 1.40 17.71 -5.75
N LEU A 204 1.02 16.53 -6.22
CA LEU A 204 -0.23 15.86 -5.85
C LEU A 204 -0.26 15.49 -4.36
N LEU A 205 0.86 15.03 -3.80
CA LEU A 205 1.00 14.78 -2.36
C LEU A 205 0.83 16.06 -1.53
N ALA A 206 1.44 17.16 -1.97
CA ALA A 206 1.28 18.47 -1.34
C ALA A 206 -0.16 19.01 -1.45
N ALA A 207 -0.88 18.65 -2.52
CA ALA A 207 -2.27 19.06 -2.72
C ALA A 207 -3.28 18.32 -1.83
N ILE A 208 -2.93 17.15 -1.25
CA ILE A 208 -3.86 16.40 -0.39
C ILE A 208 -4.29 17.18 0.86
N PRO A 209 -3.38 17.71 1.71
CA PRO A 209 -3.78 18.51 2.86
C PRO A 209 -4.65 19.72 2.48
N MET A 210 -4.34 20.37 1.35
CA MET A 210 -5.12 21.50 0.83
C MET A 210 -6.54 21.07 0.44
N ALA A 211 -6.68 19.95 -0.28
CA ALA A 211 -7.98 19.41 -0.66
C ALA A 211 -8.80 18.97 0.58
N LEU A 212 -8.15 18.38 1.59
CA LEU A 212 -8.80 17.99 2.84
C LEU A 212 -9.35 19.21 3.60
N GLU A 213 -8.58 20.30 3.70
CA GLU A 213 -9.05 21.54 4.36
C GLU A 213 -10.13 22.24 3.52
N TYR A 214 -9.99 22.26 2.19
CA TYR A 214 -11.01 22.83 1.27
C TYR A 214 -12.37 22.13 1.42
N HIS A 215 -12.36 20.79 1.48
CA HIS A 215 -13.57 20.01 1.65
C HIS A 215 -14.06 19.91 3.11
N LYS A 216 -13.40 20.56 4.08
CA LYS A 216 -13.85 20.72 5.48
C LYS A 216 -14.36 19.42 6.15
N GLY A 217 -13.78 18.27 5.81
CA GLY A 217 -14.16 16.95 6.35
C GLY A 217 -15.13 16.11 5.49
N TRP A 218 -15.60 16.63 4.35
CA TRP A 218 -16.37 15.87 3.35
C TRP A 218 -15.50 14.94 2.50
N LEU A 219 -14.20 15.24 2.44
CA LEU A 219 -13.16 14.38 1.89
C LEU A 219 -12.41 13.76 3.06
N ILE A 220 -12.29 12.44 3.06
CA ILE A 220 -11.60 11.71 4.13
C ILE A 220 -10.35 11.04 3.58
N VAL A 221 -9.43 10.70 4.46
CA VAL A 221 -8.20 10.03 4.03
C VAL A 221 -8.44 8.53 3.85
N SER A 222 -9.14 7.89 4.79
CA SER A 222 -9.41 6.45 4.78
C SER A 222 -10.86 6.19 5.19
N GLU A 223 -11.52 5.24 4.53
CA GLU A 223 -12.93 4.92 4.76
C GLU A 223 -13.24 4.62 6.23
N ASN A 224 -14.11 5.41 6.83
CA ASN A 224 -14.61 5.14 8.16
C ASN A 224 -15.83 4.21 8.07
N LYS A 225 -15.77 3.02 8.70
CA LYS A 225 -16.82 1.99 8.63
C LYS A 225 -18.19 2.42 9.18
N ARG A 226 -18.29 3.59 9.83
CA ARG A 226 -19.49 4.06 10.54
C ARG A 226 -20.33 5.08 9.77
N GLU A 227 -19.75 5.81 8.83
CA GLU A 227 -20.41 6.91 8.12
C GLU A 227 -20.41 6.56 6.63
N GLY A 228 -21.59 6.56 6.01
CA GLY A 228 -21.78 6.09 4.64
C GLY A 228 -20.77 6.69 3.67
N THR A 229 -19.94 5.81 3.06
CA THR A 229 -19.00 6.01 1.94
C THR A 229 -18.63 7.46 1.60
N LEU A 230 -18.01 8.16 2.56
CA LEU A 230 -17.29 9.40 2.26
C LEU A 230 -16.08 9.05 1.37
N PRO A 231 -15.79 9.87 0.36
CA PRO A 231 -14.72 9.61 -0.61
C PRO A 231 -13.34 9.65 0.05
N ALA A 232 -12.50 8.65 -0.24
CA ALA A 232 -11.18 8.48 0.35
C ALA A 232 -10.03 8.75 -0.64
N VAL A 233 -8.97 9.42 -0.17
CA VAL A 233 -7.73 9.70 -0.95
C VAL A 233 -6.54 8.79 -0.59
N LEU A 234 -6.74 7.75 0.23
CA LEU A 234 -5.67 6.82 0.59
C LEU A 234 -4.98 6.20 -0.63
N LEU A 235 -5.75 5.86 -1.68
CA LEU A 235 -5.18 5.30 -2.90
C LEU A 235 -4.25 6.28 -3.63
N THR A 236 -4.54 7.59 -3.57
CA THR A 236 -3.65 8.63 -4.09
C THR A 236 -2.28 8.57 -3.41
N VAL A 237 -2.28 8.48 -2.06
CA VAL A 237 -1.04 8.38 -1.27
C VAL A 237 -0.28 7.10 -1.61
N LEU A 238 -0.98 5.97 -1.72
CA LEU A 238 -0.40 4.69 -2.08
C LEU A 238 0.26 4.72 -3.47
N PHE A 239 -0.45 5.19 -4.49
CA PHE A 239 0.07 5.24 -5.85
C PHE A 239 1.23 6.22 -5.99
N ALA A 240 1.16 7.38 -5.32
CA ALA A 240 2.27 8.32 -5.28
C ALA A 240 3.51 7.72 -4.60
N ALA A 241 3.32 7.01 -3.48
CA ALA A 241 4.41 6.33 -2.77
C ALA A 241 5.11 5.29 -3.65
N VAL A 242 4.34 4.43 -4.34
CA VAL A 242 4.89 3.42 -5.25
C VAL A 242 5.58 4.06 -6.45
N GLY A 243 4.95 5.06 -7.08
CA GLY A 243 5.51 5.72 -8.27
C GLY A 243 6.82 6.45 -7.98
N LEU A 244 6.86 7.22 -6.90
CA LEU A 244 8.05 7.95 -6.48
C LEU A 244 9.18 7.00 -6.04
N PHE A 245 8.86 5.96 -5.26
CA PHE A 245 9.86 5.01 -4.80
C PHE A 245 10.52 4.26 -5.97
N SER A 246 9.73 3.81 -6.95
CA SER A 246 10.25 3.13 -8.14
C SER A 246 11.25 3.97 -8.92
N PHE A 247 11.06 5.30 -8.97
CA PHE A 247 11.98 6.21 -9.65
C PHE A 247 13.31 6.41 -8.89
N GLY A 248 13.32 6.32 -7.56
CA GLY A 248 14.50 6.56 -6.74
C GLY A 248 15.55 5.43 -6.75
N THR A 249 15.26 4.30 -7.40
CA THR A 249 16.08 3.07 -7.34
C THR A 249 17.41 3.05 -8.11
N PRO A 250 17.64 3.80 -9.22
CA PRO A 250 18.85 3.62 -10.01
C PRO A 250 20.06 4.45 -9.52
N PHE A 251 19.91 5.27 -8.46
CA PHE A 251 20.96 6.18 -7.99
C PHE A 251 21.60 5.71 -6.69
N TYR A 252 22.93 5.63 -6.69
CA TYR A 252 23.70 5.31 -5.50
C TYR A 252 24.07 6.60 -4.77
N ASN A 253 23.52 6.77 -3.57
CA ASN A 253 23.84 7.90 -2.69
C ASN A 253 25.01 7.54 -1.78
N LEU A 254 26.02 8.42 -1.70
CA LEU A 254 27.18 8.23 -0.82
C LEU A 254 26.82 8.52 0.66
N ARG A 255 25.92 9.48 0.91
CA ARG A 255 25.53 9.92 2.25
C ARG A 255 24.16 9.39 2.65
N LEU A 256 24.04 8.07 2.74
CA LEU A 256 22.77 7.40 3.03
C LEU A 256 22.16 7.87 4.37
N GLN A 257 22.99 8.14 5.39
CA GLN A 257 22.51 8.61 6.68
C GLN A 257 21.84 9.99 6.61
N THR A 258 22.46 10.96 5.92
CA THR A 258 21.88 12.30 5.72
C THR A 258 20.60 12.24 4.90
N LEU A 259 20.55 11.38 3.89
CA LEU A 259 19.34 11.09 3.12
C LEU A 259 18.20 10.62 4.04
N TRP A 260 18.45 9.64 4.91
CA TRP A 260 17.42 9.10 5.81
C TRP A 260 16.88 10.14 6.80
N ILE A 261 17.71 11.07 7.29
CA ILE A 261 17.23 12.17 8.15
C ILE A 261 16.22 13.04 7.37
N GLY A 262 16.54 13.40 6.12
CA GLY A 262 15.62 14.15 5.26
C GLY A 262 14.33 13.37 4.96
N VAL A 263 14.43 12.07 4.69
CA VAL A 263 13.28 11.19 4.42
C VAL A 263 12.35 11.11 5.62
N LEU A 264 12.89 10.87 6.81
CA LEU A 264 12.10 10.81 8.04
C LEU A 264 11.47 12.17 8.36
N GLY A 265 12.23 13.26 8.23
CA GLY A 265 11.73 14.62 8.45
C GLY A 265 10.56 14.95 7.52
N ALA A 266 10.69 14.68 6.23
CA ALA A 266 9.63 14.90 5.25
C ALA A 266 8.40 14.01 5.52
N ALA A 267 8.60 12.72 5.82
CA ALA A 267 7.51 11.79 6.11
C ALA A 267 6.71 12.20 7.36
N VAL A 268 7.40 12.64 8.42
CA VAL A 268 6.79 13.18 9.63
C VAL A 268 6.03 14.47 9.31
N LEU A 269 6.62 15.40 8.56
CA LEU A 269 5.98 16.65 8.18
C LEU A 269 4.67 16.40 7.40
N PHE A 270 4.70 15.57 6.36
CA PHE A 270 3.48 15.24 5.59
C PHE A 270 2.43 14.53 6.44
N THR A 271 2.85 13.64 7.35
CA THR A 271 1.94 13.00 8.31
C THR A 271 1.25 14.05 9.18
N LEU A 272 2.02 14.99 9.75
CA LEU A 272 1.49 16.07 10.58
C LEU A 272 0.54 17.00 9.80
N LEU A 273 0.86 17.32 8.54
CA LEU A 273 -0.01 18.13 7.68
C LEU A 273 -1.35 17.43 7.41
N VAL A 274 -1.33 16.13 7.08
CA VAL A 274 -2.55 15.35 6.89
C VAL A 274 -3.32 15.23 8.20
N MET A 275 -2.65 15.00 9.33
CA MET A 275 -3.29 14.98 10.64
C MET A 275 -3.96 16.31 10.97
N PHE A 276 -3.28 17.42 10.72
CA PHE A 276 -3.81 18.75 10.93
C PHE A 276 -5.03 19.02 10.05
N ALA A 277 -4.96 18.74 8.74
CA ALA A 277 -6.09 18.88 7.83
C ALA A 277 -7.26 17.96 8.22
N SER A 278 -6.96 16.80 8.82
CA SER A 278 -7.93 15.83 9.31
C SER A 278 -8.54 16.14 10.69
N ARG A 279 -8.10 17.21 11.37
CA ARG A 279 -8.48 17.50 12.78
C ARG A 279 -9.98 17.65 13.01
N ARG A 280 -10.73 18.04 11.97
CA ARG A 280 -12.19 18.19 12.01
C ARG A 280 -12.93 16.85 12.05
N MET A 281 -12.24 15.75 11.75
CA MET A 281 -12.81 14.41 11.79
C MET A 281 -12.85 13.89 13.24
N LYS A 282 -14.02 13.41 13.66
CA LYS A 282 -14.22 12.76 14.96
C LYS A 282 -13.66 11.33 14.94
N ILE A 283 -12.33 11.21 14.98
CA ILE A 283 -11.62 9.94 15.01
C ILE A 283 -11.30 9.55 16.46
N THR A 284 -11.50 8.29 16.82
CA THR A 284 -11.11 7.76 18.13
C THR A 284 -9.59 7.69 18.28
N ILE A 285 -9.05 7.81 19.50
CA ILE A 285 -7.60 7.91 19.73
C ILE A 285 -6.83 6.69 19.16
N GLY A 286 -7.37 5.48 19.30
CA GLY A 286 -6.76 4.27 18.73
C GLY A 286 -6.72 4.29 17.19
N ASN A 287 -7.77 4.81 16.56
CA ASN A 287 -7.79 4.98 15.10
C ASN A 287 -6.84 6.10 14.64
N LYS A 288 -6.60 7.12 15.48
CA LYS A 288 -5.60 8.17 15.20
C LYS A 288 -4.19 7.59 15.18
N ILE A 289 -3.82 6.80 16.20
CA ILE A 289 -2.49 6.15 16.26
C ILE A 289 -2.30 5.23 15.05
N TRP A 290 -3.29 4.40 14.73
CA TRP A 290 -3.23 3.54 13.55
C TRP A 290 -3.10 4.34 12.25
N GLY A 291 -3.83 5.46 12.14
CA GLY A 291 -3.70 6.38 11.01
C GLY A 291 -2.29 6.94 10.84
N VAL A 292 -1.65 7.36 11.94
CA VAL A 292 -0.25 7.85 11.93
C VAL A 292 0.70 6.78 11.41
N VAL A 293 0.60 5.56 11.96
CA VAL A 293 1.44 4.43 11.53
C VAL A 293 1.24 4.15 10.05
N CYS A 294 -0.01 4.07 9.58
CA CYS A 294 -0.29 3.88 8.15
C CYS A 294 0.29 5.01 7.28
N PHE A 295 0.18 6.27 7.70
CA PHE A 295 0.74 7.39 6.93
C PHE A 295 2.26 7.36 6.86
N LEU A 296 2.94 7.06 7.96
CA LEU A 296 4.39 6.91 7.94
C LEU A 296 4.84 5.80 6.98
N ILE A 297 4.15 4.66 6.98
CA ILE A 297 4.45 3.54 6.07
C ILE A 297 4.41 3.97 4.60
N PHE A 298 3.48 4.85 4.20
CA PHE A 298 3.39 5.31 2.82
C PHE A 298 4.21 6.57 2.52
N PHE A 299 4.39 7.47 3.49
CA PHE A 299 5.15 8.70 3.27
C PHE A 299 6.66 8.50 3.31
N ILE A 300 7.18 7.49 4.01
CA ILE A 300 8.62 7.16 3.95
C ILE A 300 9.08 6.83 2.52
N PRO A 301 8.49 5.85 1.79
CA PRO A 301 8.90 5.56 0.42
C PRO A 301 8.63 6.73 -0.54
N ALA A 302 7.53 7.47 -0.36
CA ALA A 302 7.27 8.68 -1.13
C ALA A 302 8.35 9.75 -0.93
N ALA A 303 8.74 10.01 0.33
CA ALA A 303 9.76 10.98 0.68
C ALA A 303 11.14 10.58 0.16
N PHE A 304 11.49 9.29 0.26
CA PHE A 304 12.72 8.74 -0.32
C PHE A 304 12.79 9.02 -1.82
N GLY A 305 11.75 8.60 -2.57
CA GLY A 305 11.68 8.82 -4.01
C GLY A 305 11.73 10.30 -4.39
N SER A 306 11.02 11.15 -3.62
CA SER A 306 10.98 12.59 -3.83
C SER A 306 12.35 13.24 -3.64
N ILE A 307 13.03 12.95 -2.53
CA ILE A 307 14.34 13.56 -2.22
C ILE A 307 15.38 13.12 -3.24
N VAL A 308 15.41 11.83 -3.59
CA VAL A 308 16.33 11.32 -4.62
C VAL A 308 16.04 11.98 -5.97
N TYR A 309 14.77 12.05 -6.38
CA TYR A 309 14.37 12.71 -7.61
C TYR A 309 14.76 14.19 -7.64
N LEU A 310 14.38 14.96 -6.63
CA LEU A 310 14.70 16.39 -6.57
C LEU A 310 16.21 16.63 -6.55
N ASN A 311 16.94 15.82 -5.79
CA ASN A 311 18.39 15.93 -5.69
C ASN A 311 19.10 15.64 -7.01
N THR A 312 18.57 14.74 -7.83
CA THR A 312 19.18 14.32 -9.11
C THR A 312 18.70 15.15 -10.28
N PHE A 313 17.39 15.42 -10.36
CA PHE A 313 16.76 16.13 -11.47
C PHE A 313 17.15 17.61 -11.53
N PHE A 314 17.28 18.26 -10.37
CA PHE A 314 17.70 19.65 -10.29
C PHE A 314 19.23 19.84 -10.17
N ASP A 315 20.00 18.76 -10.29
CA ASP A 315 21.45 18.81 -10.11
C ASP A 315 22.13 19.47 -11.32
N ARG A 316 22.64 20.69 -11.11
CA ARG A 316 23.44 21.44 -12.09
C ARG A 316 24.94 21.41 -11.80
N SER A 317 25.38 20.60 -10.82
CA SER A 317 26.79 20.52 -10.48
C SER A 317 27.62 19.95 -11.64
N THR A 318 28.84 20.44 -11.77
CA THR A 318 29.81 19.93 -12.74
C THR A 318 30.19 18.49 -12.37
N PRO A 319 30.04 17.52 -13.28
CA PRO A 319 30.39 16.13 -12.99
C PRO A 319 31.90 15.98 -12.76
N GLN A 320 32.25 15.24 -11.71
CA GLN A 320 33.63 14.80 -11.46
C GLN A 320 33.76 13.35 -11.91
N PHE A 321 34.83 13.05 -12.65
CA PHE A 321 35.07 11.70 -13.16
C PHE A 321 36.18 11.03 -12.38
N PHE A 322 35.93 9.81 -11.93
CA PHE A 322 36.93 8.95 -11.30
C PHE A 322 37.04 7.66 -12.11
N GLU A 323 38.22 7.10 -12.18
CA GLU A 323 38.43 5.79 -12.79
C GLU A 323 38.51 4.73 -11.69
N THR A 324 37.93 3.57 -11.96
CA THR A 324 38.03 2.40 -11.10
C THR A 324 38.03 1.16 -11.97
N THR A 325 38.54 0.06 -11.44
CA THR A 325 38.57 -1.21 -12.16
C THR A 325 37.55 -2.18 -11.58
N VAL A 326 36.98 -3.00 -12.44
CA VAL A 326 36.12 -4.11 -12.04
C VAL A 326 36.99 -5.19 -11.40
N SER A 327 36.91 -5.37 -10.08
CA SER A 327 37.66 -6.40 -9.38
C SER A 327 36.98 -7.77 -9.43
N HIS A 328 35.65 -7.79 -9.44
CA HIS A 328 34.87 -9.02 -9.45
C HIS A 328 33.49 -8.81 -10.07
N LYS A 329 32.87 -9.91 -10.50
CA LYS A 329 31.53 -9.93 -11.09
C LYS A 329 30.74 -11.09 -10.50
N TRP A 330 29.50 -10.85 -10.13
CA TRP A 330 28.63 -11.91 -9.63
C TRP A 330 27.18 -11.71 -10.04
N ILE A 331 26.45 -12.83 -10.10
CA ILE A 331 25.03 -12.85 -10.43
C ILE A 331 24.27 -13.31 -9.18
N SER A 332 23.27 -12.55 -8.77
CA SER A 332 22.31 -12.99 -7.77
C SER A 332 21.18 -13.73 -8.49
N ASN A 333 21.09 -15.03 -8.26
CA ASN A 333 20.01 -15.86 -8.74
C ASN A 333 18.98 -15.99 -7.62
N GLY A 334 17.87 -15.26 -7.74
CA GLY A 334 16.70 -15.38 -6.89
C GLY A 334 15.44 -15.49 -7.74
N ARG A 335 14.37 -14.78 -7.34
CA ARG A 335 13.16 -14.66 -8.18
C ARG A 335 13.41 -13.87 -9.48
N SER A 336 14.41 -12.99 -9.49
CA SER A 336 14.88 -12.24 -10.64
C SER A 336 16.40 -12.27 -10.69
N VAL A 337 16.96 -12.43 -11.89
CA VAL A 337 18.41 -12.42 -12.10
C VAL A 337 18.94 -11.00 -12.02
N SER A 338 19.75 -10.71 -11.00
CA SER A 338 20.39 -9.40 -10.83
C SER A 338 21.89 -9.52 -11.05
N HIS A 339 22.46 -8.60 -11.80
CA HIS A 339 23.86 -8.63 -12.20
C HIS A 339 24.63 -7.55 -11.46
N TYR A 340 25.76 -7.90 -10.85
CA TYR A 340 26.55 -7.01 -10.02
C TYR A 340 28.01 -6.97 -10.44
N LEU A 341 28.58 -5.77 -10.44
CA LEU A 341 30.01 -5.55 -10.60
C LEU A 341 30.56 -5.03 -9.28
N VAL A 342 31.63 -5.66 -8.80
CA VAL A 342 32.40 -5.17 -7.67
C VAL A 342 33.52 -4.30 -8.23
N VAL A 343 33.57 -3.05 -7.81
CA VAL A 343 34.59 -2.10 -8.24
C VAL A 343 35.60 -1.86 -7.13
N MET A 344 36.84 -1.57 -7.51
CA MET A 344 37.87 -1.14 -6.57
C MET A 344 37.51 0.23 -5.95
N PRO A 345 38.11 0.59 -4.78
CA PRO A 345 37.94 1.92 -4.19
C PRO A 345 38.19 3.03 -5.21
N TRP A 346 37.43 4.12 -5.12
CA TRP A 346 37.51 5.23 -6.06
C TRP A 346 37.04 6.53 -5.43
N GLY A 347 37.73 7.64 -5.73
CA GLY A 347 37.39 8.98 -5.23
C GLY A 347 37.02 9.00 -3.72
N PRO A 348 35.75 9.31 -3.38
CA PRO A 348 35.28 9.34 -1.98
C PRO A 348 35.07 7.96 -1.35
N GLU A 349 34.90 6.90 -2.14
CA GLU A 349 34.71 5.54 -1.65
C GLU A 349 36.06 4.87 -1.36
N LYS A 350 36.28 4.48 -0.11
CA LYS A 350 37.56 3.90 0.37
C LYS A 350 37.56 2.37 0.37
N SER A 351 36.41 1.75 0.21
CA SER A 351 36.26 0.29 0.12
C SER A 351 35.65 -0.11 -1.23
N GLY A 352 35.96 -1.33 -1.67
CA GLY A 352 35.31 -1.88 -2.86
C GLY A 352 33.80 -1.93 -2.69
N ARG A 353 33.05 -1.64 -3.75
CA ARG A 353 31.58 -1.51 -3.70
C ARG A 353 30.92 -2.34 -4.78
N SER A 354 29.83 -3.01 -4.43
CA SER A 354 28.99 -3.73 -5.39
C SER A 354 28.00 -2.77 -6.06
N ILE A 355 27.92 -2.82 -7.38
CA ILE A 355 27.07 -1.97 -8.22
C ILE A 355 26.19 -2.88 -9.06
N ALA A 356 24.87 -2.76 -8.91
CA ALA A 356 23.90 -3.40 -9.78
C ALA A 356 23.93 -2.77 -11.18
N VAL A 357 23.99 -3.61 -12.20
CA VAL A 357 24.01 -3.22 -13.61
C VAL A 357 23.03 -4.06 -14.41
N GLY A 358 22.60 -3.54 -15.57
CA GLY A 358 21.78 -4.33 -16.50
C GLY A 358 22.60 -5.45 -17.15
N LYS A 359 21.93 -6.54 -17.55
CA LYS A 359 22.56 -7.72 -18.17
C LYS A 359 23.56 -7.35 -19.28
N ARG A 360 23.17 -6.49 -20.22
CA ARG A 360 24.05 -6.04 -21.33
C ARG A 360 25.35 -5.41 -20.83
N LYS A 361 25.28 -4.55 -19.81
CA LYS A 361 26.46 -3.91 -19.20
C LYS A 361 27.31 -4.91 -18.43
N TYR A 362 26.67 -5.88 -17.77
CA TYR A 362 27.37 -6.96 -17.11
C TYR A 362 28.13 -7.81 -18.12
N ASP A 363 27.47 -8.27 -19.18
CA ASP A 363 28.08 -9.15 -20.19
C ASP A 363 29.22 -8.45 -20.92
N ALA A 364 29.12 -7.12 -21.15
CA ALA A 364 30.15 -6.34 -21.82
C ALA A 364 31.40 -6.05 -20.96
N ALA A 365 31.28 -5.94 -19.64
CA ALA A 365 32.41 -5.62 -18.77
C ALA A 365 33.22 -6.88 -18.40
N ALA A 366 34.54 -6.85 -18.55
CA ALA A 366 35.46 -7.88 -18.06
C ALA A 366 36.03 -7.52 -16.68
N ILE A 367 36.56 -8.54 -15.98
CA ILE A 367 37.35 -8.30 -14.77
C ILE A 367 38.64 -7.60 -15.19
N ASN A 368 39.09 -6.63 -14.40
CA ASN A 368 40.17 -5.68 -14.67
C ASN A 368 39.85 -4.58 -15.70
N ASP A 369 38.64 -4.54 -16.26
CA ASP A 369 38.23 -3.40 -17.08
C ASP A 369 38.20 -2.13 -16.24
N THR A 370 38.67 -1.04 -16.85
CA THR A 370 38.57 0.30 -16.27
C THR A 370 37.22 0.90 -16.66
N ILE A 371 36.43 1.27 -15.64
CA ILE A 371 35.17 1.97 -15.81
C ILE A 371 35.28 3.38 -15.23
N ARG A 372 34.50 4.31 -15.79
CA ARG A 372 34.48 5.69 -15.33
C ARG A 372 33.27 5.92 -14.44
N MET A 373 33.48 6.46 -13.26
CA MET A 373 32.45 6.84 -12.31
C MET A 373 32.18 8.33 -12.45
N GLU A 374 30.95 8.69 -12.82
CA GLU A 374 30.49 10.09 -12.77
C GLU A 374 29.92 10.36 -11.38
N LEU A 375 30.61 11.22 -10.63
CA LEU A 375 30.19 11.74 -9.34
C LEU A 375 29.60 13.14 -9.52
N ARG A 376 28.46 13.38 -8.88
CA ARG A 376 27.86 14.72 -8.78
C ARG A 376 27.53 15.06 -7.33
N GLN A 377 27.44 16.36 -7.06
CA GLN A 377 27.20 16.86 -5.70
C GLN A 377 25.74 16.73 -5.27
N GLY A 378 24.79 16.68 -6.21
CA GLY A 378 23.37 16.71 -5.93
C GLY A 378 22.85 18.12 -5.64
N ALA A 379 21.63 18.42 -6.09
CA ALA A 379 20.98 19.71 -5.86
C ALA A 379 20.72 20.00 -4.37
N LEU A 380 20.56 18.96 -3.56
CA LEU A 380 20.33 19.04 -2.11
C LEU A 380 21.63 18.81 -1.31
N GLY A 381 22.80 18.83 -1.96
CA GLY A 381 24.09 18.51 -1.34
C GLY A 381 24.19 17.05 -0.91
N LEU A 382 23.45 16.16 -1.57
CA LEU A 382 23.51 14.71 -1.40
C LEU A 382 24.27 14.10 -2.59
N PRO A 383 25.56 13.79 -2.46
CA PRO A 383 26.34 13.28 -3.57
C PRO A 383 25.80 11.94 -4.06
N TRP A 384 25.67 11.83 -5.38
CA TRP A 384 25.22 10.63 -6.06
C TRP A 384 26.18 10.32 -7.21
N TYR A 385 26.29 9.04 -7.54
CA TYR A 385 27.16 8.60 -8.62
C TYR A 385 26.47 7.63 -9.56
N ARG A 386 26.97 7.58 -10.80
CA ARG A 386 26.59 6.58 -11.80
C ARG A 386 27.81 6.01 -12.53
N PRO A 387 27.84 4.70 -12.79
CA PRO A 387 28.87 4.11 -13.63
C PRO A 387 28.61 4.45 -15.10
N LEU A 388 29.61 5.03 -15.76
CA LEU A 388 29.72 5.16 -17.21
C LEU A 388 30.50 3.94 -17.71
N MET A 389 29.78 3.04 -18.37
CA MET A 389 30.43 1.94 -19.08
C MET A 389 30.99 2.45 -20.40
N PRO A 390 32.17 1.96 -20.84
CA PRO A 390 32.60 2.17 -22.21
C PRO A 390 31.48 1.71 -23.15
N ALA A 391 31.08 2.59 -24.07
CA ALA A 391 30.26 2.18 -25.19
C ALA A 391 31.17 1.34 -26.09
N HIS A 392 31.18 0.02 -25.89
CA HIS A 392 31.74 -0.87 -26.90
C HIS A 392 30.88 -0.69 -28.15
N TYR A 393 31.51 -0.16 -29.20
CA TYR A 393 30.96 0.08 -30.52
C TYR A 393 30.47 -1.20 -31.19
#